data_AF-A0A401H2I2-F1
#
_entry.id   AF-A0A401H2I2-F1
#
_cell.length_a   1.000
_cell.length_b   1.000
_cell.length_c   1.000
_cell.angle_alpha   90.00
_cell.angle_beta   90.00
_cell.angle_gamma   90.00
#
_symmetry.space_group_name_H-M   'P 1'
#
loop_
_entity.id
_entity.type
_entity.pdbx_description
1 polymer ?
#
loop_
_entity_poly.entity_id
_entity_poly.type
_entity_poly.pdbx_seq_one_letter_code
_entity_poly.pdbx_strand_id
1 'polypeptide(L)'
;MSTDPYDAVQQEIQTSLQTASTLRASYLRIRSTAREDSEELGWARNELKATLAALDADLEDLEESVKIVETTGARMFGLEESEVIERRRYVGHVRHELESMRAEIESEAESRTRLKSQVRPPAEISRGASQPLPADERDEQSEWARQEQQASFTV
;
A
#
# COMPACT_ATOMS: atom_id res chain seq x y z
N MET A 1 -8.31 -29.51 -26.33
CA MET A 1 -9.08 -28.26 -26.52
C MET A 1 -8.16 -27.11 -26.18
N SER A 2 -8.12 -26.05 -26.97
CA SER A 2 -7.33 -24.87 -26.65
C SER A 2 -8.11 -24.09 -25.59
N THR A 3 -7.60 -24.05 -24.36
CA THR A 3 -8.15 -23.20 -23.29
C THR A 3 -8.04 -21.75 -23.71
N ASP A 4 -9.07 -20.94 -23.46
CA ASP A 4 -8.99 -19.49 -23.69
C ASP A 4 -7.90 -18.89 -22.79
N PRO A 5 -6.92 -18.14 -23.34
CA PRO A 5 -5.92 -17.43 -22.53
C PRO A 5 -6.53 -16.57 -21.41
N TYR A 6 -7.71 -15.98 -21.63
CA TYR A 6 -8.43 -15.21 -20.62
C TYR A 6 -8.74 -16.05 -19.38
N ASP A 7 -9.23 -17.29 -19.55
CA ASP A 7 -9.62 -18.16 -18.44
C ASP A 7 -8.42 -18.54 -17.57
N ALA A 8 -7.24 -18.73 -18.20
CA ALA A 8 -6.01 -19.01 -17.48
C ALA A 8 -5.59 -17.82 -16.61
N VAL A 9 -5.55 -16.61 -17.19
CA VAL A 9 -5.21 -15.38 -16.44
C VAL A 9 -6.26 -15.10 -15.37
N GLN A 10 -7.53 -15.35 -15.63
CA GLN A 10 -8.59 -15.22 -14.64
C GLN A 10 -8.34 -16.11 -13.42
N GLN A 11 -7.95 -17.38 -13.63
CA GLN A 11 -7.62 -18.32 -12.55
C GLN A 11 -6.38 -17.89 -11.76
N GLU A 12 -5.36 -17.36 -12.46
CA GLU A 12 -4.16 -16.82 -11.82
C GLU A 12 -4.51 -15.62 -10.94
N ILE A 13 -5.29 -14.67 -11.44
CA ILE A 13 -5.77 -13.52 -10.66
C ILE A 13 -6.60 -13.98 -9.45
N GLN A 14 -7.50 -14.97 -9.61
CA GLN A 14 -8.28 -15.50 -8.48
C GLN A 14 -7.36 -16.08 -7.38
N THR A 15 -6.32 -16.80 -7.78
CA THR A 15 -5.34 -17.40 -6.85
C THR A 15 -4.53 -16.31 -6.14
N SER A 16 -4.06 -15.32 -6.88
CA SER A 16 -3.33 -14.17 -6.34
C SER A 16 -4.21 -13.32 -5.41
N LEU A 17 -5.48 -13.14 -5.73
CA LEU A 17 -6.45 -12.43 -4.88
C LEU A 17 -6.71 -13.17 -3.56
N GLN A 18 -6.82 -14.50 -3.61
CA GLN A 18 -6.93 -15.32 -2.39
C GLN A 18 -5.68 -15.21 -1.51
N THR A 19 -4.51 -15.14 -2.13
CA THR A 19 -3.23 -14.91 -1.44
C THR A 19 -3.21 -13.52 -0.78
N ALA A 20 -3.61 -12.48 -1.52
CA ALA A 20 -3.73 -11.11 -0.99
C ALA A 20 -4.72 -11.03 0.19
N SER A 21 -5.87 -11.72 0.10
CA SER A 21 -6.85 -11.79 1.20
C SER A 21 -6.26 -12.44 2.46
N THR A 22 -5.48 -13.50 2.29
CA THR A 22 -4.78 -14.17 3.40
C THR A 22 -3.72 -13.26 4.03
N LEU A 23 -2.90 -12.59 3.20
CA LEU A 23 -1.90 -11.62 3.64
C LEU A 23 -2.55 -10.45 4.38
N ARG A 24 -3.68 -9.94 3.87
CA ARG A 24 -4.48 -8.89 4.52
C ARG A 24 -4.97 -9.33 5.89
N ALA A 25 -5.57 -10.52 6.01
CA ALA A 25 -6.01 -11.04 7.30
C ALA A 25 -4.85 -11.16 8.30
N SER A 26 -3.69 -11.64 7.84
CA SER A 26 -2.47 -11.71 8.67
C SER A 26 -1.99 -10.32 9.11
N TYR A 27 -1.91 -9.37 8.18
CA TYR A 27 -1.53 -7.97 8.47
C TYR A 27 -2.46 -7.35 9.52
N LEU A 28 -3.77 -7.49 9.37
CA LEU A 28 -4.75 -6.96 10.33
C LEU A 28 -4.61 -7.60 11.71
N ARG A 29 -4.35 -8.91 11.77
CA ARG A 29 -4.10 -9.65 13.02
C ARG A 29 -2.84 -9.14 13.70
N ILE A 30 -1.69 -9.13 12.99
CA ILE A 30 -0.40 -8.68 13.53
C ILE A 30 -0.53 -7.25 14.04
N ARG A 31 -1.17 -6.37 13.26
CA ARG A 31 -1.43 -4.98 13.65
C ARG A 31 -2.21 -4.86 14.95
N SER A 32 -3.20 -5.73 15.18
CA SER A 32 -4.00 -5.69 16.41
C SER A 32 -3.23 -6.08 17.68
N THR A 33 -2.10 -6.76 17.53
CA THR A 33 -1.32 -7.32 18.66
C THR A 33 0.10 -6.74 18.80
N ALA A 34 0.70 -6.26 17.70
CA ALA A 34 2.09 -5.84 17.65
C ALA A 34 2.28 -4.36 17.98
N ARG A 35 3.49 -4.01 18.43
CA ARG A 35 3.91 -2.62 18.59
C ARG A 35 4.09 -1.96 17.22
N GLU A 36 3.96 -0.64 17.16
CA GLU A 36 3.93 0.10 15.90
C GLU A 36 5.21 -0.02 15.05
N ASP A 37 6.35 -0.22 15.71
CA ASP A 37 7.70 -0.38 15.16
C ASP A 37 8.08 -1.84 14.92
N SER A 38 7.12 -2.76 15.03
CA SER A 38 7.36 -4.18 14.77
C SER A 38 7.82 -4.42 13.33
N GLU A 39 8.97 -5.07 13.18
CA GLU A 39 9.49 -5.50 11.89
C GLU A 39 8.50 -6.45 11.17
N GLU A 40 7.81 -7.30 11.93
CA GLU A 40 6.79 -8.22 11.41
C GLU A 40 5.61 -7.44 10.79
N LEU A 41 5.16 -6.36 11.44
CA LEU A 41 4.12 -5.49 10.90
C LEU A 41 4.59 -4.77 9.63
N GLY A 42 5.83 -4.29 9.63
CA GLY A 42 6.45 -3.65 8.46
C GLY A 42 6.56 -4.60 7.27
N TRP A 43 7.02 -5.83 7.52
CA TRP A 43 7.12 -6.89 6.52
C TRP A 43 5.75 -7.26 5.96
N ALA A 44 4.77 -7.57 6.81
CA ALA A 44 3.42 -7.95 6.38
C ALA A 44 2.74 -6.86 5.54
N ARG A 45 2.94 -5.58 5.89
CA ARG A 45 2.44 -4.45 5.10
C ARG A 45 3.11 -4.37 3.73
N ASN A 46 4.43 -4.50 3.68
CA ASN A 46 5.17 -4.37 2.43
C ASN A 46 4.88 -5.54 1.48
N GLU A 47 4.78 -6.76 2.02
CA GLU A 47 4.40 -7.96 1.26
C GLU A 47 3.01 -7.78 0.63
N LEU A 48 2.02 -7.37 1.42
CA LEU A 48 0.67 -7.11 0.92
C LEU A 48 0.68 -6.04 -0.18
N LYS A 49 1.43 -4.94 -0.01
CA LYS A 49 1.55 -3.90 -1.04
C LYS A 49 2.17 -4.43 -2.32
N ALA A 50 3.21 -5.26 -2.22
CA ALA A 50 3.86 -5.86 -3.39
C ALA A 50 2.90 -6.80 -4.14
N THR A 51 2.16 -7.65 -3.42
CA THR A 51 1.14 -8.52 -4.02
C THR A 51 0.04 -7.73 -4.71
N LEU A 52 -0.46 -6.66 -4.08
CA LEU A 52 -1.51 -5.81 -4.68
C LEU A 52 -1.01 -5.06 -5.93
N ALA A 53 0.26 -4.65 -5.97
CA ALA A 53 0.84 -4.00 -7.13
C ALA A 53 1.04 -4.97 -8.32
N ALA A 54 1.44 -6.22 -8.04
CA ALA A 54 1.51 -7.25 -9.07
C ALA A 54 0.11 -7.55 -9.64
N LEU A 55 -0.89 -7.70 -8.77
CA LEU A 55 -2.29 -7.90 -9.15
C LEU A 55 -2.87 -6.76 -10.00
N ASP A 56 -2.50 -5.51 -9.73
CA ASP A 56 -2.92 -4.40 -10.59
C ASP A 56 -2.37 -4.51 -12.00
N ALA A 57 -1.08 -4.82 -12.14
CA ALA A 57 -0.46 -4.95 -13.44
C ALA A 57 -1.14 -6.07 -14.26
N ASP A 58 -1.35 -7.23 -13.63
CA ASP A 58 -2.04 -8.35 -14.27
C ASP A 58 -3.49 -7.99 -14.66
N LEU A 59 -4.17 -7.19 -13.83
CA LEU A 59 -5.54 -6.75 -14.07
C LEU A 59 -5.62 -5.69 -15.19
N GLU A 60 -4.66 -4.78 -15.29
CA GLU A 60 -4.58 -3.78 -16.36
C GLU A 60 -4.43 -4.46 -17.72
N ASP A 61 -3.55 -5.45 -17.83
CA ASP A 61 -3.37 -6.25 -19.04
C ASP A 61 -4.66 -7.00 -19.39
N LEU A 62 -5.34 -7.58 -18.40
CA LEU A 62 -6.61 -8.27 -18.61
C LEU A 62 -7.71 -7.30 -19.07
N GLU A 63 -7.80 -6.11 -18.50
CA GLU A 63 -8.75 -5.08 -18.91
C GLU A 63 -8.52 -4.64 -20.36
N GLU A 64 -7.27 -4.42 -20.75
CA GLU A 64 -6.92 -4.07 -22.13
C GLU A 64 -7.35 -5.19 -23.10
N SER A 65 -7.12 -6.45 -22.73
CA SER A 65 -7.57 -7.59 -23.53
C SER A 65 -9.09 -7.61 -23.73
N VAL A 66 -9.88 -7.37 -22.68
CA VAL A 66 -11.35 -7.32 -22.74
C VAL A 66 -11.80 -6.15 -23.62
N LYS A 67 -11.14 -4.99 -23.52
CA LYS A 67 -11.44 -3.82 -24.33
C LYS A 67 -11.16 -4.05 -25.82
N ILE A 68 -10.10 -4.78 -26.16
CA ILE A 68 -9.81 -5.17 -27.55
C ILE A 68 -10.94 -6.04 -28.09
N VAL A 69 -11.42 -7.00 -27.30
CA VAL A 69 -12.54 -7.88 -27.67
C VAL A 69 -13.84 -7.08 -27.85
N GLU A 70 -14.15 -6.15 -26.93
CA GLU A 70 -15.33 -5.27 -27.04
C GLU A 70 -15.29 -4.41 -28.30
N THR A 71 -14.13 -3.82 -28.62
CA THR A 71 -14.01 -2.88 -29.75
C THR A 71 -13.94 -3.56 -31.11
N THR A 72 -13.29 -4.72 -31.19
CA THR A 72 -13.16 -5.51 -32.44
C THR A 72 -14.40 -6.39 -32.67
N GLY A 73 -15.13 -6.72 -31.61
CA GLY A 73 -16.37 -7.50 -31.61
C GLY A 73 -16.15 -8.95 -31.17
N ALA A 74 -16.95 -9.40 -30.19
CA ALA A 74 -16.86 -10.72 -29.55
C ALA A 74 -16.81 -11.90 -30.55
N ARG A 75 -17.60 -11.79 -31.63
CA ARG A 75 -17.74 -12.81 -32.68
C ARG A 75 -16.43 -13.10 -33.42
N MET A 76 -15.55 -12.10 -33.54
CA MET A 76 -14.23 -12.26 -34.19
C MET A 76 -13.30 -13.18 -33.38
N PHE A 77 -13.56 -13.31 -32.08
CA PHE A 77 -12.84 -14.18 -31.16
C PHE A 77 -13.62 -15.45 -30.81
N GLY A 78 -14.78 -15.67 -31.43
CA GLY A 78 -15.65 -16.81 -31.14
C GLY A 78 -16.38 -16.71 -29.80
N LEU A 79 -16.50 -15.51 -29.24
CA LEU A 79 -17.14 -15.25 -27.95
C LEU A 79 -18.57 -14.73 -28.12
N GLU A 80 -19.41 -15.00 -27.12
CA GLU A 80 -20.73 -14.38 -27.01
C GLU A 80 -20.65 -12.99 -26.36
N GLU A 81 -21.59 -12.11 -26.69
CA GLU A 81 -21.63 -10.76 -26.09
C GLU A 81 -21.86 -10.81 -24.58
N SER A 82 -22.68 -11.77 -24.12
CA SER A 82 -22.89 -12.08 -22.70
C SER A 82 -21.58 -12.37 -21.98
N GLU A 83 -20.69 -13.15 -22.61
CA GLU A 83 -19.41 -13.52 -22.05
C GLU A 83 -18.51 -12.30 -21.88
N VAL A 84 -18.43 -11.42 -22.88
CA VAL A 84 -17.65 -10.17 -22.79
C VAL A 84 -18.16 -9.27 -21.65
N ILE A 85 -19.48 -9.20 -21.45
CA ILE A 85 -20.08 -8.47 -20.33
C ILE A 85 -19.67 -9.09 -18.98
N GLU A 86 -19.65 -10.41 -18.87
CA GLU A 86 -19.19 -11.11 -17.67
C GLU A 86 -17.70 -10.85 -17.40
N ARG A 87 -16.85 -10.89 -18.43
CA ARG A 87 -15.43 -10.57 -18.32
C ARG A 87 -15.20 -9.15 -17.79
N ARG A 88 -15.95 -8.17 -18.33
CA ARG A 88 -15.90 -6.79 -17.85
C ARG A 88 -16.36 -6.66 -16.40
N ARG A 89 -17.44 -7.34 -16.02
CA ARG A 89 -17.95 -7.34 -14.65
C ARG A 89 -16.92 -7.92 -13.68
N TYR A 90 -16.26 -9.00 -14.07
CA TYR A 90 -15.20 -9.61 -13.28
C TYR A 90 -14.02 -8.64 -13.07
N VAL A 91 -13.51 -8.01 -14.13
CA VAL A 91 -12.43 -7.02 -14.04
C VAL A 91 -12.81 -5.87 -13.09
N GLY A 92 -14.03 -5.33 -13.22
CA GLY A 92 -14.53 -4.28 -12.34
C GLY A 92 -14.64 -4.71 -10.87
N HIS A 93 -15.04 -5.96 -10.62
CA HIS A 93 -15.09 -6.52 -9.27
C HIS A 93 -13.69 -6.63 -8.65
N VAL A 94 -12.71 -7.19 -9.38
CA VAL A 94 -11.34 -7.32 -8.88
C VAL A 94 -10.72 -5.96 -8.61
N ARG A 95 -10.91 -4.98 -9.52
CA ARG A 95 -10.44 -3.59 -9.31
C ARG A 95 -10.96 -3.02 -7.99
N HIS A 96 -12.25 -3.17 -7.73
CA HIS A 96 -12.86 -2.67 -6.49
C HIS A 96 -12.25 -3.33 -5.24
N GLU A 97 -12.02 -4.64 -5.27
CA GLU A 97 -11.38 -5.36 -4.17
C GLU A 97 -9.96 -4.84 -3.91
N LEU A 98 -9.15 -4.65 -4.97
CA LEU A 98 -7.79 -4.13 -4.85
C LEU A 98 -7.77 -2.69 -4.29
N GLU A 99 -8.66 -1.84 -4.76
CA GLU A 99 -8.85 -0.47 -4.25
C GLU A 99 -9.24 -0.48 -2.76
N SER A 100 -10.19 -1.34 -2.36
CA SER A 100 -10.59 -1.49 -0.96
C SER A 100 -9.42 -1.92 -0.08
N MET A 101 -8.65 -2.94 -0.50
CA MET A 101 -7.50 -3.41 0.27
C MET A 101 -6.41 -2.33 0.40
N ARG A 102 -6.18 -1.52 -0.65
CA ARG A 102 -5.24 -0.38 -0.59
C ARG A 102 -5.71 0.71 0.36
N ALA A 103 -6.98 1.11 0.25
CA ALA A 103 -7.55 2.15 1.10
C ALA A 103 -7.46 1.79 2.58
N GLU A 104 -7.60 0.52 2.94
CA GLU A 104 -7.42 0.04 4.31
C GLU A 104 -5.97 0.13 4.82
N ILE A 105 -4.98 -0.03 3.94
CA ILE A 105 -3.57 0.13 4.30
C ILE A 105 -3.23 1.61 4.50
N GLU A 106 -3.79 2.50 3.67
CA GLU A 106 -3.52 3.94 3.66
C GLU A 106 -4.27 4.74 4.71
N SER A 107 -5.60 4.59 4.81
CA SER A 107 -6.44 5.28 5.81
C SER A 107 -5.93 5.08 7.25
N GLU A 108 -5.34 3.92 7.50
CA GLU A 108 -4.78 3.55 8.80
C GLU A 108 -3.36 4.10 9.01
N ALA A 109 -2.62 4.41 7.94
CA ALA A 109 -1.38 5.20 8.04
C ALA A 109 -1.69 6.68 8.36
N GLU A 110 -2.76 7.23 7.79
CA GLU A 110 -3.21 8.59 8.05
C GLU A 110 -3.76 8.76 9.47
N SER A 111 -4.59 7.82 9.93
CA SER A 111 -5.15 7.83 11.29
C SER A 111 -4.05 7.81 12.36
N ARG A 112 -2.96 7.07 12.11
CA ARG A 112 -1.78 7.05 12.99
C ARG A 112 -0.98 8.36 12.97
N THR A 113 -0.81 8.97 11.81
CA THR A 113 -0.14 10.27 11.68
C THR A 113 -0.91 11.36 12.44
N ARG A 114 -2.24 11.31 12.43
CA ARG A 114 -3.10 12.22 13.21
C ARG A 114 -2.98 12.00 14.72
N LEU A 115 -2.89 10.74 15.19
CA LEU A 115 -2.71 10.46 16.61
C LEU A 115 -1.35 10.97 17.13
N LYS A 116 -0.27 10.77 16.37
CA LYS A 116 1.07 11.27 16.74
C LYS A 116 1.16 12.79 16.78
N SER A 117 0.44 13.48 15.89
CA SER A 117 0.39 14.95 15.89
C SER A 117 -0.54 15.54 16.97
N GLN A 118 -1.50 14.77 17.50
CA GLN A 118 -2.32 15.16 18.65
C GLN A 118 -1.64 14.94 20.01
N VAL A 119 -0.63 14.08 20.11
CA VAL A 119 0.23 13.99 21.31
C VAL A 119 1.24 15.14 21.29
N ARG A 120 0.74 16.37 21.37
CA ARG A 120 1.52 17.51 21.85
C ARG A 120 1.54 17.41 23.38
N PRO A 121 2.69 17.56 24.06
CA PRO A 121 2.71 17.58 25.52
C PRO A 121 1.75 18.67 26.02
N PRO A 122 1.08 18.49 27.16
CA PRO A 122 0.15 19.49 27.66
C PRO A 122 0.94 20.78 27.85
N ALA A 123 0.60 21.81 27.07
CA ALA A 123 1.10 23.15 27.30
C ALA A 123 0.61 23.56 28.69
N GLU A 124 1.54 23.61 29.64
CA GLU A 124 1.29 24.13 30.97
C GLU A 124 0.66 25.52 30.87
N ILE A 125 -0.43 25.65 31.59
CA ILE A 125 -1.26 26.84 31.67
C ILE A 125 -0.38 27.98 32.18
N SER A 126 -0.20 29.02 31.37
CA SER A 126 0.49 30.24 31.75
C SER A 126 -0.01 30.79 33.08
N ARG A 127 0.82 30.68 34.13
CA ARG A 127 0.90 31.67 35.19
C ARG A 127 2.32 32.24 35.14
N GLY A 128 2.38 33.53 34.84
CA GLY A 128 3.63 34.23 34.57
C GLY A 128 4.63 34.13 35.71
N ALA A 129 5.86 33.82 35.35
CA ALA A 129 7.08 34.28 35.99
C ALA A 129 8.25 33.95 35.07
N SER A 130 9.06 34.95 34.76
CA SER A 130 10.27 34.84 33.95
C SER A 130 11.24 33.80 34.53
N GLN A 131 11.70 32.84 33.72
CA GLN A 131 12.92 32.09 34.00
C GLN A 131 13.56 31.56 32.70
N PRO A 132 14.90 31.55 32.56
CA PRO A 132 15.59 31.17 31.33
C PRO A 132 15.71 29.66 31.18
N LEU A 133 15.61 29.17 29.94
CA LEU A 133 15.77 27.76 29.55
C LEU A 133 17.27 27.35 29.58
N PRO A 134 17.62 26.12 29.98
CA PRO A 134 18.94 25.55 29.67
C PRO A 134 18.99 25.12 28.20
N ALA A 135 20.08 25.48 27.53
CA ALA A 135 20.40 25.11 26.17
C ALA A 135 21.44 23.99 26.21
N ASP A 136 21.05 22.74 25.95
CA ASP A 136 22.02 21.64 25.91
C ASP A 136 21.70 20.49 24.92
N GLU A 137 20.72 20.62 24.02
CA GLU A 137 20.44 19.56 23.02
C GLU A 137 20.60 20.00 21.56
N ARG A 138 20.86 21.29 21.29
CA ARG A 138 21.13 21.79 19.92
C ARG A 138 22.62 21.81 19.54
N ASP A 139 23.50 21.74 20.53
CA ASP A 139 24.93 21.86 20.29
C ASP A 139 25.53 20.53 19.80
N GLU A 140 25.13 19.38 20.36
CA GLU A 140 25.65 18.07 19.94
C GLU A 140 25.39 17.74 18.46
N GLN A 141 24.18 18.03 17.97
CA GLN A 141 23.82 17.81 16.57
C GLN A 141 24.55 18.78 15.62
N SER A 142 24.92 19.97 16.10
CA SER A 142 25.66 20.98 15.35
C SER A 142 27.17 20.71 15.34
N GLU A 143 27.71 20.13 16.42
CA GLU A 143 29.11 19.74 16.53
C GLU A 143 29.44 18.53 15.65
N TRP A 144 28.54 17.55 15.59
CA TRP A 144 28.73 16.38 14.71
C TRP A 144 28.76 16.77 13.23
N ALA A 145 27.85 17.65 12.81
CA ALA A 145 27.79 18.17 11.44
C ALA A 145 29.02 18.99 11.02
N ARG A 146 29.70 19.64 11.97
CA ARG A 146 30.97 20.37 11.73
C ARG A 146 32.15 19.43 11.59
N GLN A 147 32.13 18.30 12.30
CA GLN A 147 33.23 17.34 12.31
C GLN A 147 33.35 16.57 10.98
N GLU A 148 32.22 16.24 10.34
CA GLU A 148 32.22 15.63 9.00
C GLU A 148 32.80 16.54 7.92
N GLN A 149 32.54 17.85 7.97
CA GLN A 149 33.07 18.80 6.98
C GLN A 149 34.58 19.03 7.09
N GLN A 150 35.20 18.72 8.24
CA GLN A 150 36.65 18.83 8.41
C GLN A 150 37.39 17.54 8.02
N ALA A 151 36.71 16.38 8.02
CA ALA A 151 37.32 15.10 7.66
C ALA A 151 37.42 14.89 6.14
N SER A 152 36.73 15.69 5.31
CA SER A 152 36.77 15.57 3.85
C SER A 152 37.87 16.38 3.16
N PHE A 153 38.77 17.02 3.92
CA PHE A 153 39.93 17.72 3.37
C PHE A 153 41.17 17.46 4.23
N THR A 154 41.63 16.21 4.30
CA THR A 154 43.05 15.89 4.52
C THR A 154 43.31 14.46 4.06
N VAL A 155 44.18 14.39 3.05
CA VAL A 155 44.77 13.25 2.30
C VAL A 155 43.90 12.66 1.19
#